data_AF-A0YDD2-F1
#
_entry.id   AF-A0YDD2-F1
#
_cell.length_a   1.000
_cell.length_b   1.000
_cell.length_c   1.000
_cell.angle_alpha   90.00
_cell.angle_beta   90.00
_cell.angle_gamma   90.00
#
_symmetry.space_group_name_H-M   'P 1'
#
loop_
_entity.id
_entity.type
_entity.pdbx_description
1 polymer ?
#
loop_
_entity_poly.entity_id
_entity_poly.type
_entity_poly.pdbx_seq_one_letter_code
_entity_poly.pdbx_strand_id
1 'polypeptide(L)'
;MDQTAKQTTNQQHPIGIYLKVWALLFVLSTLSYMVDYFQFQGYLRWTLVLIFMFLKAGFIISIFMHLGWERYALKCTLLLPPLAIGVLIWLMAMEADYTFSSRQLFLGQ
;
A
#
# COMPACT_ATOMS: atom_id res chain seq x y z
N MET A 1 -37.22 -42.11 -5.63
CA MET A 1 -36.21 -42.47 -4.61
C MET A 1 -35.09 -43.09 -5.44
N ASP A 2 -33.98 -42.44 -5.78
CA ASP A 2 -33.10 -41.62 -4.97
C ASP A 2 -32.38 -40.59 -5.83
N GLN A 3 -32.72 -39.31 -5.67
CA GLN A 3 -31.80 -38.21 -5.98
C GLN A 3 -31.22 -37.77 -4.65
N THR A 4 -30.06 -38.30 -4.25
CA THR A 4 -29.40 -37.84 -3.03
C THR A 4 -27.88 -37.78 -3.20
N ALA A 5 -27.44 -36.54 -3.39
CA ALA A 5 -26.29 -35.91 -2.73
C ALA A 5 -24.90 -36.56 -2.84
N LYS A 6 -24.07 -35.96 -3.69
CA LYS A 6 -22.61 -35.71 -3.55
C LYS A 6 -22.15 -35.25 -4.93
N GLN A 7 -21.89 -33.98 -5.20
CA GLN A 7 -20.75 -33.23 -4.70
C GLN A 7 -21.07 -31.74 -4.90
N THR A 8 -21.46 -31.06 -3.83
CA THR A 8 -21.32 -29.61 -3.75
C THR A 8 -19.82 -29.32 -3.75
N THR A 9 -19.27 -28.99 -4.92
CA THR A 9 -17.95 -28.36 -5.08
C THR A 9 -18.01 -27.04 -4.32
N ASN A 10 -17.74 -27.13 -3.02
CA ASN A 10 -17.39 -26.00 -2.21
C ASN A 10 -16.08 -25.49 -2.82
N GLN A 11 -16.16 -24.38 -3.55
CA GLN A 11 -15.02 -23.58 -4.01
C GLN A 11 -14.31 -23.04 -2.76
N GLN A 12 -13.68 -23.96 -2.03
CA GLN A 12 -12.97 -23.70 -0.79
C GLN A 12 -11.74 -22.91 -1.21
N HIS A 13 -11.78 -21.58 -0.99
CA HIS A 13 -10.68 -20.69 -1.30
C HIS A 13 -9.37 -21.35 -0.85
N PRO A 14 -8.46 -21.68 -1.78
CA PRO A 14 -7.36 -22.57 -1.51
C PRO A 14 -6.51 -21.99 -0.39
N ILE A 15 -6.45 -22.71 0.74
CA ILE A 15 -5.71 -22.34 1.96
C ILE A 15 -4.25 -21.95 1.63
N GLY A 16 -3.71 -22.48 0.54
CA GLY A 16 -2.38 -22.17 0.01
C GLY A 16 -2.18 -20.71 -0.39
N ILE A 17 -3.22 -19.99 -0.82
CA ILE A 17 -3.09 -18.54 -1.14
C ILE A 17 -2.82 -17.75 0.14
N TYR A 18 -3.62 -17.98 1.19
CA TYR A 18 -3.43 -17.29 2.48
C TYR A 18 -2.07 -17.58 3.10
N LEU A 19 -1.56 -18.82 3.02
CA LEU A 19 -0.21 -19.15 3.50
C LEU A 19 0.89 -18.44 2.71
N LYS A 20 0.76 -18.33 1.39
CA LYS A 20 1.71 -17.61 0.53
C LYS A 20 1.75 -16.11 0.86
N VAL A 21 0.57 -15.54 1.07
CA VAL A 21 0.37 -14.14 1.45
C VAL A 21 0.98 -13.88 2.83
N TRP A 22 0.69 -14.76 3.78
CA TRP A 22 1.21 -14.66 5.13
C TRP A 22 2.74 -14.69 5.13
N ALA A 23 3.33 -15.61 4.38
CA ALA A 23 4.78 -15.69 4.21
C ALA A 23 5.35 -14.41 3.56
N LEU A 24 4.70 -13.86 2.52
CA LEU A 24 5.12 -12.60 1.90
C LEU A 24 5.04 -11.41 2.85
N LEU A 25 3.95 -11.26 3.61
CA LEU A 25 3.80 -10.22 4.64
C LEU A 25 4.87 -10.37 5.73
N PHE A 26 5.17 -11.60 6.13
CA PHE A 26 6.21 -11.91 7.11
C PHE A 26 7.61 -11.52 6.60
N VAL A 27 7.93 -11.87 5.36
CA VAL A 27 9.19 -11.47 4.71
C VAL A 27 9.29 -9.95 4.64
N LEU A 28 8.25 -9.25 4.17
CA LEU A 28 8.22 -7.79 4.12
C LEU A 28 8.42 -7.15 5.50
N SER A 29 7.76 -7.69 6.53
CA SER A 29 7.88 -7.20 7.90
C SER A 29 9.30 -7.39 8.43
N THR A 30 9.91 -8.53 8.14
CA THR A 30 11.29 -8.84 8.54
C THR A 30 12.28 -7.93 7.82
N LEU A 31 12.11 -7.70 6.51
CA LEU A 31 12.95 -6.76 5.76
C LEU A 31 12.82 -5.33 6.28
N SER A 32 11.59 -4.88 6.59
CA SER A 32 11.36 -3.54 7.15
C SER A 32 12.07 -3.37 8.49
N TYR A 33 12.07 -4.40 9.35
CA TYR A 33 12.77 -4.37 10.63
C TYR A 33 14.28 -4.38 10.45
N MET A 34 14.79 -5.19 9.50
CA MET A 34 16.21 -5.26 9.21
C MET A 34 16.75 -3.93 8.69
N VAL A 35 15.97 -3.21 7.88
CA VAL A 35 16.32 -1.87 7.41
C VAL A 35 16.40 -0.85 8.53
N ASP A 36 15.52 -0.92 9.53
CA ASP A 36 15.61 -0.07 10.72
C ASP A 36 16.84 -0.44 11.57
N TYR A 37 17.20 -1.73 11.61
CA TYR A 37 18.41 -2.21 12.30
C TYR A 37 19.72 -1.71 11.68
N PHE A 38 19.78 -1.52 10.37
CA PHE A 38 20.97 -0.99 9.71
C PHE A 38 21.23 0.50 10.00
N GLN A 39 20.34 1.18 10.77
CA GLN A 39 20.54 2.54 11.28
C GLN A 39 21.04 3.53 10.20
N PHE A 40 20.53 3.40 8.97
CA PHE A 40 20.91 4.31 7.89
C PHE A 40 20.57 5.75 8.29
N GLN A 41 21.57 6.63 8.30
CA GLN A 41 21.40 8.04 8.67
C GLN A 41 20.98 8.88 7.45
N GLY A 42 20.15 9.90 7.69
CA GLY A 42 19.71 10.85 6.67
C GLY A 42 18.50 10.40 5.84
N TYR A 43 18.42 10.92 4.61
CA TYR A 43 17.30 10.71 3.68
C TYR A 43 17.05 9.25 3.31
N LEU A 44 18.09 8.40 3.40
CA LEU A 44 17.99 6.99 3.06
C LEU A 44 17.02 6.24 3.99
N ARG A 45 16.89 6.67 5.25
CA ARG A 45 15.94 6.09 6.20
C ARG A 45 14.50 6.42 5.80
N TRP A 46 14.26 7.67 5.41
CA TRP A 46 12.95 8.15 4.98
C TRP A 46 12.45 7.41 3.74
N THR A 47 13.29 7.26 2.72
CA THR A 47 12.90 6.58 1.48
C THR A 47 12.61 5.09 1.71
N LEU A 48 13.44 4.42 2.52
CA LEU A 48 13.24 3.00 2.85
C LEU A 48 11.96 2.76 3.67
N VAL A 49 11.70 3.58 4.70
CA VAL A 49 10.48 3.47 5.49
C VAL A 49 9.24 3.71 4.63
N LEU A 50 9.26 4.73 3.77
CA LEU A 50 8.18 5.00 2.81
C LEU A 50 7.96 3.83 1.85
N ILE A 51 9.03 3.25 1.32
CA ILE A 51 8.98 2.07 0.46
C ILE A 51 8.33 0.89 1.17
N PHE A 52 8.78 0.53 2.38
CA PHE A 52 8.20 -0.60 3.11
C PHE A 52 6.74 -0.34 3.49
N MET A 53 6.40 0.90 3.84
CA MET A 53 5.04 1.30 4.17
C MET A 53 4.11 1.16 2.95
N PHE A 54 4.53 1.63 1.77
CA PHE A 54 3.78 1.45 0.52
C PHE A 54 3.69 -0.02 0.09
N LEU A 55 4.79 -0.76 0.18
CA LEU A 55 4.86 -2.15 -0.24
C LEU A 55 3.91 -3.01 0.62
N LYS A 56 3.96 -2.84 1.94
CA LYS A 56 3.05 -3.50 2.88
C LYS A 56 1.59 -3.11 2.63
N ALA A 57 1.30 -1.82 2.48
CA ALA A 57 -0.07 -1.35 2.25
C ALA A 57 -0.62 -1.86 0.92
N GLY A 58 0.16 -1.78 -0.16
CA GLY A 58 -0.20 -2.30 -1.48
C GLY A 58 -0.40 -3.82 -1.47
N PHE A 59 0.42 -4.55 -0.72
CA PHE A 59 0.27 -5.99 -0.57
C PHE A 59 -1.01 -6.37 0.19
N ILE A 60 -1.35 -5.62 1.25
CA ILE A 60 -2.63 -5.79 1.96
C ILE A 60 -3.80 -5.47 1.03
N ILE A 61 -3.76 -4.37 0.29
CA ILE A 61 -4.83 -4.00 -0.65
C ILE A 61 -4.98 -5.04 -1.76
N SER A 62 -3.90 -5.58 -2.33
CA SER A 62 -4.01 -6.55 -3.42
C SER A 62 -4.59 -7.90 -3.00
N ILE A 63 -4.54 -8.23 -1.71
CA ILE A 63 -4.85 -9.58 -1.22
C ILE A 63 -6.03 -9.62 -0.27
N PHE A 64 -6.03 -8.79 0.78
CA PHE A 64 -7.14 -8.75 1.73
C PHE A 64 -8.37 -8.13 1.10
N MET A 65 -8.17 -7.08 0.29
CA MET A 65 -9.16 -6.73 -0.70
C MET A 65 -8.86 -7.56 -1.94
N HIS A 66 -9.37 -8.78 -1.98
CA HIS A 66 -9.36 -9.59 -3.19
C HIS A 66 -10.26 -8.90 -4.24
N LEU A 67 -9.70 -7.91 -4.93
CA LEU A 67 -10.31 -7.04 -5.95
C LEU A 67 -10.91 -7.83 -7.14
N GLY A 68 -10.87 -9.16 -7.15
CA GLY A 68 -11.33 -9.99 -8.26
C GLY A 68 -12.83 -10.28 -8.30
N TRP A 69 -13.55 -10.19 -7.17
CA TRP A 69 -14.93 -10.74 -7.09
C TRP A 69 -16.07 -9.70 -7.02
N GLU A 70 -15.77 -8.41 -6.80
CA GLU A 70 -16.81 -7.36 -6.72
C GLU A 70 -16.52 -6.11 -7.55
N ARG A 71 -17.61 -5.36 -7.85
CA ARG A 71 -17.68 -4.27 -8.85
C ARG A 71 -16.54 -3.27 -8.72
N TYR A 72 -15.98 -2.88 -9.86
CA TYR A 72 -14.93 -1.85 -9.97
C TYR A 72 -15.25 -0.54 -9.24
N ALA A 73 -16.54 -0.22 -9.04
CA ALA A 73 -16.98 0.95 -8.29
C ALA A 73 -16.48 0.97 -6.83
N LEU A 74 -16.48 -0.17 -6.12
CA LEU A 74 -16.01 -0.24 -4.72
C LEU A 74 -14.49 -0.01 -4.62
N LYS A 75 -13.75 -0.44 -5.65
CA LYS A 75 -12.30 -0.19 -5.75
C LYS A 75 -12.03 1.30 -5.86
N CYS A 76 -12.74 1.98 -6.77
CA CYS A 76 -12.62 3.42 -6.94
C CYS A 76 -12.98 4.14 -5.64
N THR A 77 -14.08 3.80 -4.98
CA THR A 77 -14.48 4.47 -3.72
C THR A 77 -13.44 4.34 -2.61
N LEU A 78 -12.68 3.23 -2.55
CA LEU A 78 -11.67 3.04 -1.52
C LEU A 78 -10.28 3.59 -1.87
N LEU A 79 -9.90 3.57 -3.15
CA LEU A 79 -8.62 4.10 -3.62
C LEU A 79 -8.66 5.63 -3.78
N LEU A 80 -9.84 6.19 -4.08
CA LEU A 80 -10.05 7.61 -4.34
C LEU A 80 -9.72 8.50 -3.11
N PRO A 81 -10.14 8.20 -1.87
CA PRO A 81 -9.77 9.02 -0.72
C PRO A 81 -8.25 9.06 -0.44
N PRO A 82 -7.52 7.92 -0.37
CA PRO A 82 -6.07 7.92 -0.23
C PRO A 82 -5.35 8.67 -1.36
N LEU A 83 -5.82 8.49 -2.60
CA LEU A 83 -5.20 9.12 -3.76
C LEU A 83 -5.45 10.63 -3.80
N ALA A 84 -6.67 11.08 -3.44
CA ALA A 84 -6.99 12.49 -3.31
C ALA A 84 -6.11 13.16 -2.24
N ILE A 85 -5.92 12.52 -1.09
CA ILE A 85 -5.01 13.02 -0.04
C ILE A 85 -3.57 13.08 -0.55
N GLY A 86 -3.10 12.04 -1.26
CA GLY A 86 -1.78 12.03 -1.88
C GLY A 86 -1.55 13.17 -2.86
N VAL A 87 -2.54 13.46 -3.72
CA VAL A 87 -2.50 14.59 -4.67
C VAL A 87 -2.49 15.93 -3.94
N LEU A 88 -3.30 16.11 -2.89
CA LEU A 88 -3.32 17.34 -2.10
C LEU A 88 -1.98 17.59 -1.41
N ILE A 89 -1.38 16.56 -0.80
CA ILE A 89 -0.06 16.66 -0.18
C ILE A 89 1.00 17.04 -1.22
N TRP A 90 0.94 16.43 -2.42
CA TRP A 90 1.89 16.72 -3.49
C TRP A 90 1.75 18.16 -4.03
N LEU A 91 0.52 18.64 -4.22
CA LEU A 91 0.24 20.02 -4.61
C LEU A 91 0.78 21.00 -3.56
N MET A 92 0.54 20.72 -2.28
CA MET A 92 1.02 21.57 -1.17
C MET A 92 2.55 21.58 -1.10
N ALA A 93 3.21 20.44 -1.38
CA ALA A 93 4.67 20.37 -1.45
C ALA A 93 5.23 21.28 -2.56
N MET A 94 4.64 21.25 -3.76
CA MET A 94 5.05 22.15 -4.84
C MET A 94 4.85 23.62 -4.46
N GLU A 95 3.70 23.99 -3.90
CA GLU A 95 3.43 25.36 -3.45
C GLU A 95 4.43 25.84 -2.39
N ALA A 96 4.86 24.94 -1.49
CA ALA A 96 5.89 25.26 -0.49
C ALA A 96 7.24 25.57 -1.15
N ASP A 97 7.65 24.81 -2.17
CA ASP A 97 8.87 25.06 -2.93
C ASP A 97 8.79 26.39 -3.73
N TYR A 98 7.65 26.68 -4.36
CA TYR A 98 7.41 27.96 -5.05
C TYR A 98 7.45 29.15 -4.10
N THR A 99 6.87 29.02 -2.91
CA THR A 99 6.90 30.05 -1.86
C THR A 99 8.32 30.26 -1.35
N PHE A 100 9.08 29.19 -1.15
CA PHE A 100 10.48 29.26 -0.72
C PHE A 100 11.36 29.97 -1.76
N SER A 101 11.22 29.58 -3.04
CA SER A 101 11.94 30.20 -4.15
C SER A 101 11.60 31.68 -4.31
N SER A 102 10.31 32.03 -4.24
CA SER A 102 9.86 33.43 -4.31
C SER A 102 10.39 34.25 -3.13
N ARG A 103 10.40 33.70 -1.92
CA ARG A 103 11.01 34.38 -0.75
C ARG A 103 12.50 34.61 -0.95
N GLN A 104 13.26 33.67 -1.49
CA GLN A 104 14.68 33.92 -1.80
C GLN A 104 14.85 35.01 -2.88
N LEU A 105 13.97 35.08 -3.86
CA LEU A 105 14.03 36.07 -4.94
C LEU A 105 13.69 37.50 -4.49
N PHE A 106 12.74 37.65 -3.55
CA PHE A 106 12.25 38.96 -3.09
C PHE A 106 12.84 39.42 -1.74
N LEU A 107 13.23 38.49 -0.85
CA LEU A 107 13.79 38.77 0.49
C LEU A 107 15.28 38.37 0.60
N GLY A 108 15.90 37.94 -0.50
CA GLY A 108 17.35 37.64 -0.60
C GLY A 108 18.21 38.86 -0.99
N GLN A 109 17.71 40.06 -0.72
CA GLN A 109 18.49 41.30 -0.52
C GLN A 109 18.40 41.67 0.96
#